data_AF-A0A182PI66-F1
#
_entry.id   AF-A0A182PI66-F1
#
_cell.length_a   1.000
_cell.length_b   1.000
_cell.length_c   1.000
_cell.angle_alpha   90.00
_cell.angle_beta   90.00
_cell.angle_gamma   90.00
#
_symmetry.space_group_name_H-M   'P 1'
#
loop_
_entity.id
_entity.type
_entity.pdbx_description
1 polymer ?
#
loop_
_entity_poly.entity_id
_entity_poly.type
_entity_poly.pdbx_seq_one_letter_code
_entity_poly.pdbx_strand_id
1 'polypeptide(L)'
;MGWPVPPKITHVTSGGHLQVRKGSPVRLECSATGNPMPNITWTRKNNLLPNGEEQFSNPVYVIENMDRHKGGTYICTANNGVGVVATSQIILHVLCK
;
A
#
# COMPACT_ATOMS: atom_id res chain seq x y z
N MET A 1 -2.17 -15.25 -27.05
CA MET A 1 -2.07 -15.60 -25.62
C MET A 1 -0.65 -15.28 -25.16
N GLY A 2 -0.47 -14.39 -24.18
CA GLY A 2 0.85 -13.96 -23.71
C GLY A 2 1.39 -14.87 -22.60
N TRP A 3 2.72 -14.96 -22.50
CA TRP A 3 3.39 -15.74 -21.45
C TRP A 3 3.08 -15.20 -20.04
N PRO A 4 3.04 -16.08 -19.02
CA PRO A 4 2.95 -15.65 -17.62
C PRO A 4 4.16 -14.80 -17.23
N VAL A 5 3.91 -13.67 -16.59
CA VAL A 5 4.94 -12.73 -16.13
C VAL A 5 4.70 -12.44 -14.65
N PRO A 6 5.70 -12.63 -13.76
CA PRO A 6 5.60 -12.30 -12.35
C PRO A 6 5.20 -10.83 -12.10
N PRO A 7 4.61 -10.53 -10.95
CA PRO A 7 4.18 -9.17 -10.63
C PRO A 7 5.40 -8.27 -10.40
N LYS A 8 5.28 -7.01 -10.81
CA LYS A 8 6.27 -5.96 -10.53
C LYS A 8 5.56 -4.66 -10.19
N ILE A 9 5.83 -4.13 -8.99
CA ILE A 9 5.34 -2.82 -8.59
C ILE A 9 6.09 -1.74 -9.39
N THR A 10 5.34 -0.84 -10.01
CA THR A 10 5.86 0.24 -10.86
C THR A 10 5.69 1.61 -10.25
N HIS A 11 4.70 1.78 -9.36
CA HIS A 11 4.43 3.05 -8.70
C HIS A 11 3.92 2.85 -7.28
N VAL A 12 4.37 3.72 -6.37
CA VAL A 12 3.83 3.91 -5.02
C VAL A 12 3.78 5.39 -4.70
N THR A 13 2.78 5.82 -3.93
CA THR A 13 2.61 7.23 -3.52
C THR A 13 3.90 7.82 -2.96
N SER A 14 4.30 8.99 -3.49
CA SER A 14 5.46 9.77 -3.02
C SER A 14 6.77 8.97 -2.92
N GLY A 15 6.93 7.92 -3.72
CA GLY A 15 8.13 7.09 -3.70
C GLY A 15 8.33 6.29 -2.40
N GLY A 16 7.28 6.11 -1.60
CA GLY A 16 7.32 5.28 -0.39
C GLY A 16 7.51 6.04 0.92
N HIS A 17 7.56 7.38 0.90
CA HIS A 17 7.58 8.17 2.13
C HIS A 17 6.68 9.40 1.99
N LEU A 18 5.76 9.56 2.95
CA LEU A 18 4.80 10.65 2.94
C LEU A 18 4.73 11.31 4.32
N GLN A 19 4.91 12.63 4.33
CA GLN A 19 4.67 13.45 5.50
C GLN A 19 3.26 14.01 5.45
N VAL A 20 2.49 13.78 6.51
CA VAL A 20 1.06 14.13 6.53
C VAL A 20 0.73 14.92 7.78
N ARG A 21 -0.03 15.99 7.63
CA ARG A 21 -0.56 16.74 8.77
C ARG A 21 -1.64 15.93 9.49
N LYS A 22 -1.64 15.99 10.82
CA LYS A 22 -2.74 15.47 11.63
C LYS A 22 -4.09 16.04 11.14
N GLY A 23 -5.11 15.19 11.06
CA GLY A 23 -6.45 15.56 10.61
C GLY A 23 -6.66 15.47 9.10
N SER A 24 -5.60 15.41 8.30
CA SER A 24 -5.71 15.35 6.85
C SER A 24 -6.00 13.93 6.37
N PRO A 25 -6.74 13.78 5.26
CA PRO A 25 -6.90 12.51 4.58
C PRO A 25 -5.63 12.14 3.81
N VAL A 26 -5.40 10.84 3.64
CA VAL A 26 -4.30 10.27 2.87
C VAL A 26 -4.83 9.24 1.90
N ARG A 27 -4.32 9.28 0.67
CA ARG A 27 -4.57 8.27 -0.35
C ARG A 27 -3.27 7.54 -0.63
N LEU A 28 -3.21 6.26 -0.26
CA LEU A 28 -2.12 5.36 -0.60
C LEU A 28 -2.46 4.67 -1.90
N GLU A 29 -1.56 4.72 -2.87
CA GLU A 29 -1.70 4.11 -4.18
C GLU A 29 -0.50 3.22 -4.46
N CYS A 30 -0.78 2.05 -5.03
CA CYS A 30 0.23 1.10 -5.48
C CYS A 30 -0.22 0.50 -6.80
N SER A 31 0.63 0.59 -7.81
CA SER A 31 0.38 0.05 -9.15
C SER A 31 1.41 -1.02 -9.47
N ALA A 32 0.96 -2.09 -10.11
CA ALA A 32 1.83 -3.18 -10.54
C ALA A 32 1.52 -3.62 -11.96
N THR A 33 2.51 -4.22 -12.59
CA THR A 33 2.44 -4.89 -13.89
C THR A 33 2.62 -6.39 -13.68
N GLY A 34 2.12 -7.20 -14.60
CA GLY A 34 2.23 -8.66 -14.55
C GLY A 34 1.23 -9.29 -15.51
N ASN A 35 1.40 -10.58 -15.80
CA ASN A 35 0.44 -11.35 -16.57
C ASN A 35 0.19 -12.70 -15.90
N PRO A 36 -1.00 -12.98 -15.33
CA PRO A 36 -2.20 -12.11 -15.30
C PRO A 36 -2.00 -10.79 -14.54
N MET A 37 -2.94 -9.84 -14.69
CA MET A 37 -2.89 -8.57 -13.97
C MET A 37 -2.87 -8.81 -12.45
N PRO A 38 -1.89 -8.26 -11.70
CA PRO A 38 -1.79 -8.51 -10.26
C PRO A 38 -2.93 -7.89 -9.46
N ASN A 39 -3.40 -8.61 -8.45
CA ASN A 39 -4.22 -8.05 -7.39
C ASN A 39 -3.32 -7.35 -6.37
N ILE A 40 -3.78 -6.20 -5.85
CA ILE A 40 -3.06 -5.39 -4.86
C ILE A 40 -3.74 -5.54 -3.51
N THR A 41 -2.96 -5.89 -2.50
CA THR A 41 -3.40 -5.92 -1.10
C THR A 41 -2.53 -5.03 -0.24
N TRP A 42 -3.15 -4.36 0.72
CA TRP A 42 -2.49 -3.51 1.72
C TRP A 42 -2.52 -4.20 3.07
N THR A 43 -1.38 -4.17 3.76
CA THR A 43 -1.26 -4.52 5.18
C THR A 43 -0.48 -3.43 5.91
N ARG A 44 -0.49 -3.50 7.24
CA ARG A 44 0.29 -2.58 8.07
C ARG A 44 1.30 -3.36 8.89
N LYS A 45 2.53 -2.83 8.94
CA LYS A 45 3.62 -3.48 9.67
C LYS A 45 3.32 -3.48 11.18
N ASN A 46 3.32 -4.66 11.79
CA ASN A 46 3.15 -4.89 13.22
C ASN A 46 1.85 -4.34 13.82
N ASN A 47 0.81 -4.10 13.01
CA ASN A 47 -0.48 -3.57 13.46
C ASN A 47 -1.59 -3.94 12.46
N LEU A 48 -2.83 -3.84 12.91
CA LEU A 48 -3.99 -3.83 12.02
C LEU A 48 -4.05 -2.51 11.25
N LEU A 49 -4.73 -2.54 10.12
CA LEU A 49 -5.09 -1.33 9.39
C LEU A 49 -5.96 -0.42 10.28
N PRO A 50 -6.00 0.91 10.03
CA PRO A 50 -6.82 1.84 10.80
C PRO A 50 -8.31 1.50 10.96
N ASN A 51 -8.87 0.67 10.07
CA ASN A 51 -10.25 0.16 10.13
C ASN A 51 -10.39 -1.13 10.96
N GLY A 52 -9.30 -1.65 11.54
CA GLY A 52 -9.29 -2.89 12.33
C GLY A 52 -9.11 -4.17 11.51
N GLU A 53 -8.95 -4.07 10.20
CA GLU A 53 -8.75 -5.24 9.33
C GLU A 53 -7.26 -5.63 9.23
N GLU A 54 -6.98 -6.91 8.99
CA GLU A 54 -5.63 -7.40 8.74
C GLU A 54 -5.09 -6.97 7.37
N GLN A 55 -5.98 -6.89 6.38
CA GLN A 55 -5.66 -6.56 5.01
C GLN A 55 -6.80 -5.83 4.29
N PHE A 56 -6.47 -5.08 3.24
CA PHE A 56 -7.43 -4.41 2.37
C PHE A 56 -7.06 -4.60 0.89
N SER A 57 -8.02 -5.03 0.07
CA SER A 57 -7.79 -5.43 -1.33
C SER A 57 -8.28 -4.37 -2.31
N ASN A 58 -7.41 -3.42 -2.64
CA ASN A 58 -7.63 -2.43 -3.70
C ASN A 58 -6.30 -1.75 -4.05
N PRO A 59 -6.08 -1.29 -5.30
CA PRO A 59 -4.93 -0.46 -5.64
C PRO A 59 -4.82 0.83 -4.82
N VAL A 60 -5.96 1.37 -4.32
CA VAL A 60 -6.01 2.62 -3.55
C VAL A 60 -6.60 2.39 -2.16
N TYR A 61 -5.84 2.68 -1.10
CA TYR A 61 -6.30 2.68 0.28
C TYR A 61 -6.39 4.10 0.85
N VAL A 62 -7.55 4.47 1.40
CA VAL A 62 -7.81 5.83 1.89
C VAL A 62 -7.91 5.85 3.42
N ILE A 63 -7.21 6.79 4.05
CA ILE A 63 -7.23 7.03 5.49
C ILE A 63 -7.74 8.45 5.71
N GLU A 64 -8.98 8.61 6.17
CA GLU A 64 -9.67 9.91 6.17
C GLU A 64 -9.14 10.93 7.20
N ASN A 65 -8.74 10.47 8.38
CA ASN A 65 -8.36 11.36 9.48
C ASN A 65 -7.04 10.88 10.10
N MET A 66 -5.91 11.39 9.61
CA MET A 66 -4.60 10.98 10.12
C MET A 66 -4.34 11.44 11.56
N ASP A 67 -3.81 10.53 12.36
CA ASP A 67 -3.31 10.77 13.71
C ASP A 67 -2.05 9.95 13.96
N ARG A 68 -1.39 10.17 15.11
CA ARG A 68 -0.15 9.46 15.47
C ARG A 68 -0.30 7.93 15.49
N HIS A 69 -1.48 7.41 15.82
CA HIS A 69 -1.77 5.98 15.88
C HIS A 69 -1.99 5.36 14.51
N LYS A 70 -2.24 6.17 13.47
CA LYS A 70 -2.32 5.77 12.06
C LYS A 70 -1.00 5.96 11.31
N GLY A 71 -0.02 6.65 11.89
CA GLY A 71 1.34 6.72 11.34
C GLY A 71 2.06 5.38 11.37
N GLY A 72 2.98 5.13 10.45
CA GLY A 72 3.75 3.87 10.39
C GLY A 72 3.96 3.36 8.98
N THR A 73 4.34 2.10 8.87
CA THR A 73 4.67 1.47 7.57
C THR A 73 3.50 0.66 7.04
N TYR A 74 3.01 1.06 5.89
CA TYR A 74 2.02 0.34 5.09
C TYR A 74 2.74 -0.42 3.99
N ILE A 75 2.30 -1.64 3.72
CA ILE A 75 2.94 -2.54 2.76
C ILE A 75 1.92 -2.86 1.69
N CYS A 76 2.20 -2.52 0.44
CA CYS A 76 1.44 -3.06 -0.68
C CYS A 76 2.09 -4.34 -1.19
N THR A 77 1.26 -5.34 -1.45
CA THR A 77 1.65 -6.62 -2.04
C THR A 77 0.92 -6.79 -3.36
N ALA A 78 1.66 -7.05 -4.43
CA ALA A 78 1.15 -7.38 -5.75
C ALA A 78 1.30 -8.87 -6.00
N ASN A 79 0.19 -9.56 -6.26
CA ASN A 79 0.16 -11.00 -6.49
C ASN A 79 -0.71 -11.34 -7.71
N ASN A 80 -0.18 -12.13 -8.64
CA ASN A 80 -0.92 -12.68 -9.77
C ASN A 80 -0.84 -14.22 -9.87
N GLY A 81 -0.32 -14.89 -8.83
CA GLY A 81 -0.14 -16.34 -8.81
C GLY A 81 1.08 -16.85 -9.61
N VAL A 82 1.88 -15.95 -10.20
CA VAL A 82 3.07 -16.30 -10.99
C VAL A 82 4.33 -15.88 -10.23
N GLY A 83 5.17 -16.85 -9.88
CA GLY A 83 6.43 -16.59 -9.20
C GLY A 83 6.25 -16.00 -7.80
N VAL A 84 7.15 -15.09 -7.41
CA VAL A 84 7.15 -14.44 -6.10
C VAL A 84 6.31 -13.15 -6.17
N VAL A 85 5.58 -12.86 -5.10
CA VAL A 85 4.86 -11.59 -4.94
C VAL A 85 5.83 -10.41 -4.93
N ALA A 86 5.41 -9.27 -5.47
CA ALA A 86 6.16 -8.02 -5.34
C ALA A 86 5.62 -7.23 -4.15
N THR A 87 6.51 -6.65 -3.35
CA THR A 87 6.13 -5.83 -2.18
C THR A 87 6.82 -4.48 -2.21
N SER A 88 6.11 -3.43 -1.80
CA SER A 88 6.69 -2.10 -1.59
C SER A 88 6.10 -1.46 -0.34
N GLN A 89 6.83 -0.52 0.26
CA GLN A 89 6.48 0.10 1.53
C GLN A 89 6.18 1.58 1.35
N ILE A 90 5.17 2.06 2.08
CA ILE A 90 4.89 3.48 2.26
C ILE A 90 4.98 3.80 3.75
N ILE A 91 5.89 4.69 4.10
CA ILE A 91 6.08 5.18 5.47
C ILE A 91 5.28 6.49 5.61
N LEU A 92 4.27 6.46 6.49
CA LEU A 92 3.50 7.62 6.87
C LEU A 92 4.07 8.26 8.13
N HIS A 93 4.67 9.44 7.98
CA HIS A 93 5.12 10.25 9.08
C HIS A 93 4.10 11.36 9.36
N VAL A 94 3.54 11.37 10.57
CA VAL A 94 2.52 12.34 10.96
C VAL A 94 3.17 13.57 11.58
N LEU A 95 3.08 14.70 10.88
CA LEU A 95 3.56 15.99 11.34
C LEU A 95 2.66 16.51 12.45
N CYS A 96 3.26 16.77 13.60
CA CYS A 96 2.58 17.11 14.84
C CYS A 96 2.69 18.60 15.16
N LYS A 97 2.26 19.47 14.23
CA LYS A 97 2.57 20.91 14.22
C LYS A 97 4.07 21.23 14.20
#